data_AF-J0UYM5-F1
#
_entry.id   AF-J0UYM5-F1
#
_cell.length_a   1.000
_cell.length_b   1.000
_cell.length_c   1.000
_cell.angle_alpha   90.00
_cell.angle_beta   90.00
_cell.angle_gamma   90.00
#
_symmetry.space_group_name_H-M   'P 1'
#
loop_
_entity.id
_entity.type
_entity.pdbx_description
1 polymer ?
#
loop_
_entity_poly.entity_id
_entity_poly.type
_entity_poly.pdbx_seq_one_letter_code
_entity_poly.pdbx_strand_id
1 'polypeptide(L)'
;MEQKKEDNLVKKTCRELGITQKELAEKIGVKPESLNSSLSRGKITNQVIKSVEMLNELYFLKEELKSCYKKEETFKEILSYQIKN
;
A
#
# COMPACT_ATOMS: atom_id res chain seq x y z
N MET A 1 -12.64 -11.25 -24.45
CA MET A 1 -11.59 -11.75 -23.52
C MET A 1 -10.98 -10.53 -22.84
N GLU A 2 -11.41 -10.17 -21.62
CA GLU A 2 -10.80 -9.00 -20.92
C GLU A 2 -10.96 -8.98 -19.38
N GLN A 3 -11.42 -10.05 -18.73
CA GLN A 3 -11.78 -10.04 -17.29
C GLN A 3 -10.69 -10.52 -16.31
N LYS A 4 -9.45 -10.83 -16.75
CA LYS A 4 -8.42 -11.44 -15.86
C LYS A 4 -7.47 -10.47 -15.16
N LYS A 5 -7.46 -9.18 -15.51
CA LYS A 5 -6.46 -8.23 -14.95
C LYS A 5 -6.82 -7.71 -13.57
N GLU A 6 -8.11 -7.54 -13.25
CA GLU A 6 -8.55 -6.81 -12.05
C GLU A 6 -8.46 -7.66 -10.77
N ASP A 7 -8.78 -8.96 -10.83
CA ASP A 7 -8.57 -9.91 -9.73
C ASP A 7 -7.11 -10.01 -9.28
N ASN A 8 -6.18 -9.65 -10.18
CA ASN A 8 -4.75 -9.67 -9.89
C ASN A 8 -4.33 -8.52 -8.98
N LEU A 9 -4.98 -7.35 -9.07
CA LEU A 9 -4.58 -6.17 -8.29
C LEU A 9 -4.70 -6.41 -6.77
N VAL A 10 -5.86 -6.88 -6.32
CA VAL A 10 -6.10 -7.15 -4.89
C VAL A 10 -5.12 -8.20 -4.35
N LYS A 11 -4.98 -9.33 -5.05
CA LYS A 11 -4.07 -10.41 -4.63
C LYS A 11 -2.61 -9.96 -4.62
N LYS A 12 -2.20 -9.19 -5.63
CA LYS A 12 -0.86 -8.60 -5.74
C LYS A 12 -0.59 -7.66 -4.56
N THR A 13 -1.49 -6.71 -4.30
CA THR A 13 -1.36 -5.78 -3.16
C THR A 13 -1.30 -6.50 -1.82
N CYS A 14 -2.17 -7.50 -1.58
CA CYS A 14 -2.09 -8.31 -0.35
C CYS A 14 -0.71 -8.95 -0.16
N ARG A 15 -0.14 -9.52 -1.24
CA ARG A 15 1.19 -10.14 -1.20
C ARG A 15 2.31 -9.11 -0.97
N GLU A 16 2.25 -7.98 -1.66
CA GLU A 16 3.27 -6.93 -1.59
C GLU A 16 3.30 -6.23 -0.24
N LEU A 17 2.12 -5.99 0.36
CA LEU A 17 1.99 -5.35 1.66
C LEU A 17 2.06 -6.35 2.83
N GLY A 18 2.06 -7.66 2.56
CA GLY A 18 2.04 -8.70 3.59
C GLY A 18 0.76 -8.70 4.42
N ILE A 19 -0.38 -8.38 3.81
CA ILE A 19 -1.69 -8.29 4.47
C ILE A 19 -2.69 -9.29 3.87
N THR A 20 -3.71 -9.61 4.65
CA THR A 20 -4.85 -10.43 4.21
C THR A 20 -5.84 -9.60 3.38
N GLN A 21 -6.72 -10.28 2.62
CA GLN A 21 -7.82 -9.62 1.90
C GLN A 21 -8.81 -8.93 2.86
N LYS A 22 -8.98 -9.48 4.06
CA LYS A 22 -9.80 -8.88 5.12
C LYS A 22 -9.22 -7.54 5.57
N GLU A 23 -7.93 -7.50 5.88
CA GLU A 23 -7.24 -6.27 6.26
C GLU A 23 -7.21 -5.25 5.12
N LEU A 24 -7.06 -5.70 3.87
CA LEU A 24 -7.18 -4.82 2.72
C LEU A 24 -8.57 -4.17 2.66
N ALA A 25 -9.63 -4.97 2.82
CA ALA A 25 -11.01 -4.47 2.83
C ALA A 25 -11.22 -3.40 3.91
N GLU A 26 -10.75 -3.67 5.12
CA GLU A 26 -10.82 -2.74 6.25
C GLU A 26 -10.05 -1.44 5.95
N LYS A 27 -8.84 -1.53 5.38
CA LYS A 27 -8.03 -0.35 5.01
C LYS A 27 -8.67 0.52 3.93
N ILE A 28 -9.36 -0.08 2.96
CA ILE A 28 -10.04 0.66 1.89
C ILE A 28 -11.49 1.02 2.25
N GLY A 29 -11.94 0.72 3.46
CA GLY A 29 -13.26 1.11 3.97
C GLY A 29 -14.43 0.30 3.39
N VAL A 30 -14.21 -0.95 3.00
CA VAL A 30 -15.26 -1.85 2.50
C VAL A 30 -15.44 -3.06 3.42
N LYS A 31 -16.66 -3.61 3.46
CA LYS A 31 -16.92 -4.85 4.21
C LYS A 31 -16.13 -6.02 3.59
N PRO A 32 -15.40 -6.83 4.38
CA PRO A 32 -14.64 -7.97 3.86
C PRO A 32 -15.49 -8.94 3.02
N GLU A 33 -16.73 -9.19 3.43
CA GLU A 33 -17.67 -10.06 2.72
C GLU A 33 -18.04 -9.49 1.34
N SER A 34 -18.19 -8.18 1.26
CA SER A 34 -18.49 -7.48 -0.01
C SER A 34 -17.32 -7.62 -0.98
N LEU A 35 -16.10 -7.37 -0.51
CA LEU A 35 -14.89 -7.52 -1.32
C LEU A 35 -14.72 -8.97 -1.81
N ASN A 36 -14.85 -9.95 -0.92
CA ASN A 36 -14.75 -11.37 -1.25
C ASN A 36 -15.82 -11.80 -2.27
N SER A 37 -17.06 -11.32 -2.09
CA SER A 37 -18.14 -11.60 -3.03
C SER A 37 -17.91 -10.97 -4.42
N SER A 38 -17.25 -9.82 -4.47
CA SER A 38 -16.93 -9.13 -5.72
C SER A 38 -15.80 -9.83 -6.46
N LEU A 39 -14.76 -10.25 -5.74
CA LEU A 39 -13.64 -11.05 -6.26
C LEU A 39 -14.11 -12.42 -6.80
N SER A 40 -14.90 -13.16 -6.02
CA SER A 40 -15.39 -14.48 -6.45
C SER A 40 -16.29 -14.42 -7.69
N ARG A 41 -16.99 -13.29 -7.90
CA ARG A 41 -17.82 -13.06 -9.09
C ARG A 41 -17.08 -12.39 -10.24
N GLY A 42 -15.81 -12.01 -10.07
CA GLY A 42 -15.05 -11.23 -11.05
C GLY A 42 -15.67 -9.86 -11.36
N LYS A 43 -16.31 -9.24 -10.36
CA LYS A 43 -17.04 -7.96 -10.48
C LYS A 43 -16.51 -6.93 -9.49
N ILE A 44 -15.21 -6.63 -9.56
CA ILE A 44 -14.62 -5.56 -8.77
C ILE A 44 -15.09 -4.22 -9.35
N THR A 45 -15.49 -3.28 -8.49
CA THR A 45 -15.87 -1.93 -8.94
C THR A 45 -14.63 -1.06 -9.15
N ASN A 46 -14.71 -0.09 -10.06
CA ASN A 46 -13.67 0.93 -10.24
C ASN A 46 -13.34 1.68 -8.95
N GLN A 47 -14.32 1.84 -8.05
CA GLN A 47 -14.09 2.44 -6.74
C GLN A 47 -13.09 1.61 -5.92
N VAL A 48 -13.29 0.30 -5.82
CA VAL A 48 -12.36 -0.60 -5.10
C VAL A 48 -10.98 -0.56 -5.74
N ILE A 49 -10.89 -0.60 -7.07
CA ILE A 49 -9.60 -0.50 -7.79
C ILE A 49 -8.88 0.78 -7.40
N LYS A 50 -9.55 1.94 -7.49
CA LYS A 50 -8.97 3.24 -7.14
C LYS A 50 -8.57 3.33 -5.68
N SER A 51 -9.36 2.78 -4.76
CA SER A 51 -9.00 2.75 -3.34
C SER A 51 -7.76 1.89 -3.07
N VAL A 52 -7.59 0.77 -3.78
CA VAL A 52 -6.37 -0.07 -3.68
C VAL A 52 -5.16 0.66 -4.27
N GLU A 53 -5.30 1.34 -5.41
CA GLU A 53 -4.23 2.16 -6.00
C GLU A 53 -3.79 3.28 -5.04
N MET A 54 -4.75 4.01 -4.47
CA MET A 54 -4.47 5.06 -3.48
C MET A 54 -3.77 4.50 -2.23
N LEU A 55 -4.15 3.31 -1.78
CA LEU A 55 -3.49 2.66 -0.65
C LEU A 55 -2.03 2.34 -0.99
N ASN A 56 -1.75 1.77 -2.17
CA ASN A 56 -0.38 1.49 -2.61
C ASN A 56 0.47 2.76 -2.69
N GLU A 57 -0.08 3.85 -3.25
CA GLU A 57 0.61 5.14 -3.31
C GLU A 57 0.89 5.70 -1.91
N LEU A 58 -0.05 5.58 -0.98
CA LEU A 58 0.16 5.97 0.41
C LEU A 58 1.32 5.20 1.07
N TYR A 59 1.42 3.89 0.82
CA TYR A 59 2.53 3.08 1.33
C TYR A 59 3.87 3.52 0.71
N PHE A 60 3.91 3.75 -0.60
CA PHE A 60 5.10 4.25 -1.29
C PHE A 60 5.56 5.59 -0.73
N LEU A 61 4.66 6.56 -0.60
CA LEU A 61 4.96 7.89 -0.07
C LEU A 61 5.46 7.84 1.38
N LYS A 62 4.92 6.93 2.21
CA LYS A 62 5.39 6.74 3.58
C LYS A 62 6.82 6.19 3.64
N GLU A 63 7.18 5.26 2.77
CA GLU A 63 8.55 4.75 2.69
C GLU A 63 9.54 5.79 2.17
N GLU A 64 9.16 6.58 1.16
CA GLU A 64 9.96 7.71 0.68
C GLU A 64 10.20 8.74 1.80
N LEU A 65 9.14 9.10 2.55
CA LEU A 65 9.25 10.03 3.67
C LEU A 65 10.19 9.49 4.76
N LYS A 66 10.07 8.20 5.11
CA LYS A 66 10.96 7.53 6.07
C LYS A 66 12.42 7.53 5.61
N SER A 67 12.66 7.30 4.32
CA SER A 67 13.99 7.38 3.71
C SER A 67 14.58 8.79 3.84
N CYS A 68 13.79 9.83 3.60
CA CYS A 68 14.20 11.23 3.78
C CYS A 68 14.60 11.53 5.23
N TYR A 69 13.78 11.15 6.22
CA TYR A 69 14.11 11.37 7.63
C TYR A 69 15.39 10.64 8.06
N LYS A 70 15.59 9.40 7.60
CA LYS A 70 16.83 8.67 7.87
C LYS A 70 18.06 9.39 7.34
N LYS A 71 17.98 9.95 6.12
CA LYS A 71 19.08 10.74 5.53
C LYS A 71 19.36 12.00 6.35
N GLU A 72 18.30 12.69 6.81
CA GLU A 72 18.42 13.87 7.65
C GLU A 72 19.10 13.56 8.99
N GLU A 73 18.72 12.44 9.62
CA GLU A 73 19.32 11.97 10.87
C GLU A 73 20.81 11.65 10.70
N THR A 74 21.17 10.85 9.69
CA THR A 74 22.58 10.55 9.38
C THR A 74 23.40 11.81 9.11
N PHE A 75 22.82 12.79 8.41
CA PHE A 75 23.49 14.06 8.15
C PHE A 75 23.76 14.86 9.44
N LYS A 76 22.78 14.93 10.35
CA LYS A 76 22.93 15.57 11.67
C LYS A 76 24.00 14.89 12.53
N GLU A 77 24.03 13.55 12.52
CA GLU A 77 25.04 12.78 13.24
C GLU A 77 26.45 13.14 12.75
N ILE A 78 26.67 13.13 11.43
CA ILE A 78 27.97 13.48 10.83
C ILE A 78 28.41 14.89 11.23
N LEU A 79 27.52 15.89 11.14
CA LEU A 79 27.83 17.25 11.55
C LEU A 79 28.19 17.35 13.03
N SER A 80 27.50 16.59 13.90
CA SER A 80 27.79 16.59 15.33
C SER A 80 29.17 16.04 15.67
N TYR A 81 29.70 15.10 14.88
CA TYR A 81 31.07 14.60 15.02
C TYR A 81 32.12 15.61 14.54
N GLN A 82 31.81 16.39 13.51
CA GLN A 82 32.74 17.40 12.98
C GLN A 82 32.90 18.62 13.90
N ILE A 83 31.89 18.96 14.71
CA ILE A 83 31.95 20.10 15.64
C ILE A 83 32.68 19.72 16.96
N LYS A 84 32.74 18.43 17.29
CA LYS A 84 33.36 17.92 18.53
C LYS A 84 34.87 17.63 18.41
N ASN A 85 35.42 17.62 17.20
CA ASN A 85 36.85 17.47 16.91
C ASN A 85 37.41 18.77 16.35
#